data_AF-A0A352SD66-F1
#
_entry.id   AF-A0A352SD66-F1
#
_cell.length_a   1.000
_cell.length_b   1.000
_cell.length_c   1.000
_cell.angle_alpha   90.00
_cell.angle_beta   90.00
_cell.angle_gamma   90.00
#
_symmetry.space_group_name_H-M   'P 1'
#
loop_
_entity.id
_entity.type
_entity.pdbx_description
1 polymer ?
#
loop_
_entity_poly.entity_id
_entity_poly.type
_entity_poly.pdbx_seq_one_letter_code
_entity_poly.pdbx_strand_id
1 'polypeptide(L)'
;MKLGGIAISALLGCASSAFAQSGVTLYGVADINLEYANHVGAIPTAANQFNPGPSNNVFRMDSGGISGSRWGIRGTEDLGSGMKALFVLE
;
A
#
# COMPACT_ATOMS: atom_id res chain seq x y z
N MET A 1 33.20 5.72 49.11
CA MET A 1 31.84 6.12 48.67
C MET A 1 31.80 6.90 47.34
N LYS A 2 32.92 7.04 46.58
CA LYS A 2 32.94 7.90 45.38
C LYS A 2 32.82 7.18 44.02
N LEU A 3 32.93 5.84 43.97
CA LEU A 3 32.81 5.09 42.71
C LEU A 3 31.36 4.89 42.24
N GLY A 4 30.38 4.85 43.16
CA GLY A 4 28.98 4.59 42.81
C GLY A 4 28.32 5.67 41.94
N GLY A 5 28.69 6.95 42.16
CA GLY A 5 28.16 8.07 41.38
C GLY A 5 28.66 8.11 39.92
N ILE A 6 29.85 7.57 39.67
CA ILE A 6 30.44 7.51 38.31
C ILE A 6 29.78 6.40 37.49
N ALA A 7 29.43 5.27 38.12
CA ALA A 7 28.74 4.17 37.44
C ALA A 7 27.33 4.57 36.97
N ILE A 8 26.59 5.33 37.78
CA ILE A 8 25.22 5.78 37.44
C ILE A 8 25.23 6.80 36.29
N SER A 9 26.21 7.70 36.24
CA SER A 9 26.35 8.68 35.16
C SER A 9 26.76 8.05 33.82
N ALA A 10 27.52 6.95 33.83
CA ALA A 10 27.85 6.19 32.62
C ALA A 10 26.63 5.45 32.03
N LEU A 11 25.73 4.92 32.86
CA LEU A 11 24.49 4.27 32.37
C LEU A 11 23.49 5.26 31.76
N LEU A 12 23.42 6.50 32.27
CA LEU A 12 22.52 7.53 31.73
C LEU A 12 22.97 8.07 30.36
N GLY A 13 24.27 7.99 30.04
CA GLY A 13 24.82 8.38 28.74
C GLY A 13 24.55 7.38 27.60
N CYS A 14 24.14 6.15 27.92
CA CYS A 14 23.77 5.12 26.95
C CYS A 14 22.30 5.18 26.53
N ALA A 15 21.50 6.08 27.11
CA ALA A 15 20.20 6.47 26.56
C ALA A 15 20.41 7.42 25.37
N SER A 16 21.20 6.98 24.39
CA SER A 16 21.13 7.55 23.05
C SER A 16 19.69 7.37 22.60
N SER A 17 18.96 8.47 22.56
CA SER A 17 17.70 8.61 21.87
C SER A 17 17.79 7.81 20.58
N ALA A 18 17.08 6.68 20.51
CA ALA A 18 16.99 5.93 19.29
C ALA A 18 16.33 6.85 18.27
N PHE A 19 17.13 7.52 17.44
CA PHE A 19 16.66 8.20 16.26
C PHE A 19 16.35 7.09 15.28
N ALA A 20 15.29 6.33 15.56
CA ALA A 20 14.70 5.46 14.57
C ALA A 20 14.32 6.40 13.43
N GLN A 21 15.10 6.38 12.35
CA GLN A 21 14.71 7.02 11.11
C GLN A 21 13.59 6.15 10.52
N SER A 22 12.43 6.20 11.16
CA SER A 22 11.21 5.51 10.79
C SER A 22 10.75 6.11 9.47
N GLY A 23 11.06 5.43 8.38
CA GLY A 23 10.67 5.86 7.05
C GLY A 23 9.25 5.43 6.75
N VAL A 24 8.34 6.39 6.57
CA VAL A 24 7.04 6.11 5.92
C VAL A 24 7.18 6.43 4.45
N THR A 25 6.92 5.44 3.61
CA THR A 25 6.92 5.58 2.15
C THR A 25 5.48 5.58 1.67
N LEU A 26 5.06 6.69 1.05
CA LEU A 26 3.89 6.71 0.18
C LEU A 26 4.30 6.14 -1.18
N TYR A 27 3.56 5.17 -1.67
CA TYR A 27 3.82 4.53 -2.96
C TYR A 27 2.50 4.19 -3.66
N GLY A 28 2.57 3.82 -4.94
CA GLY A 28 1.39 3.44 -5.69
C GLY A 28 1.67 3.21 -7.17
N VAL A 29 0.62 2.82 -7.88
CA VAL A 29 0.57 2.66 -9.33
C VAL A 29 -0.64 3.42 -9.84
N ALA A 30 -0.41 4.28 -10.83
CA ALA A 30 -1.47 4.89 -11.61
C ALA A 30 -1.45 4.27 -13.01
N ASP A 31 -2.50 3.52 -13.35
CA ASP A 31 -2.69 2.85 -14.62
C ASP A 31 -4.01 3.30 -15.21
N ILE A 32 -3.94 3.86 -16.40
CA ILE A 32 -5.09 4.31 -17.18
C ILE A 32 -4.96 3.78 -18.59
N ASN A 33 -6.06 3.30 -19.15
CA ASN A 33 -6.09 2.77 -20.49
C ASN A 33 -7.27 3.33 -21.29
N LEU A 34 -7.06 3.47 -22.59
CA LEU A 34 -8.14 3.61 -23.55
C LEU A 34 -8.49 2.22 -24.08
N GLU A 35 -9.75 1.86 -23.96
CA GLU A 35 -10.26 0.55 -24.34
C GLU A 35 -11.28 0.69 -25.46
N TYR A 36 -11.07 -0.09 -26.52
CA TYR A 36 -12.12 -0.42 -27.48
C TYR A 36 -12.47 -1.90 -27.30
N ALA A 37 -13.70 -2.16 -26.87
CA ALA A 37 -14.26 -3.50 -26.76
C ALA A 37 -15.41 -3.67 -27.75
N ASN A 38 -15.33 -4.71 -28.57
CA ASN A 38 -16.43 -5.13 -29.42
C ASN A 38 -17.17 -6.32 -28.79
N HIS A 39 -18.39 -6.55 -29.26
CA HIS A 39 -19.25 -7.63 -28.78
C HIS A 39 -19.57 -7.60 -27.27
N VAL A 40 -19.57 -6.41 -26.66
CA VAL A 40 -19.98 -6.25 -25.25
C VAL A 40 -21.49 -6.50 -25.21
N GLY A 41 -21.92 -7.52 -24.46
CA GLY A 41 -23.33 -7.89 -24.34
C GLY A 41 -23.97 -7.31 -23.08
N ALA A 42 -25.28 -7.03 -23.13
CA ALA A 42 -26.05 -6.77 -21.92
C ALA A 42 -26.05 -8.02 -21.03
N ILE A 43 -25.67 -7.85 -19.77
CA ILE A 43 -25.61 -8.95 -18.78
C ILE A 43 -26.98 -9.67 -18.75
N PRO A 44 -27.02 -11.01 -18.77
CA PRO A 44 -28.25 -11.75 -18.56
C PRO A 44 -28.90 -11.31 -17.23
N THR A 45 -30.13 -10.79 -17.29
CA THR A 45 -30.91 -10.41 -16.12
C THR A 45 -32.28 -11.10 -16.18
N ALA A 46 -32.93 -11.30 -15.04
CA ALA A 46 -34.29 -11.86 -15.04
C ALA A 46 -35.27 -10.97 -15.85
N ALA A 47 -35.04 -9.66 -15.90
CA ALA A 47 -35.83 -8.70 -16.66
C ALA A 47 -35.68 -8.84 -18.19
N ASN A 48 -34.55 -9.36 -18.69
CA ASN A 48 -34.33 -9.64 -20.12
C ASN A 48 -34.45 -11.14 -20.47
N GLN A 49 -35.13 -11.93 -19.61
CA GLN A 49 -35.31 -13.37 -19.78
C GLN A 49 -33.98 -14.17 -19.89
N PHE A 50 -32.91 -13.66 -19.27
CA PHE A 50 -31.56 -14.19 -19.42
C PHE A 50 -31.04 -14.20 -20.87
N ASN A 51 -31.70 -13.47 -21.77
CA ASN A 51 -31.25 -13.35 -23.14
C ASN A 51 -30.11 -12.31 -23.18
N PRO A 52 -28.91 -12.66 -23.68
CA PRO A 52 -27.92 -11.64 -23.95
C PRO A 52 -28.51 -10.66 -24.97
N GLY A 53 -28.57 -9.38 -24.62
CA GLY A 53 -29.01 -8.33 -25.55
C GLY A 53 -28.08 -8.26 -26.77
N PRO A 54 -28.44 -7.49 -27.82
CA PRO A 54 -27.58 -7.30 -28.98
C PRO A 54 -26.21 -6.78 -28.56
N SER A 55 -25.17 -7.39 -29.10
CA SER A 55 -23.78 -6.98 -28.92
C SER A 55 -23.58 -5.52 -29.33
N ASN A 56 -22.92 -4.74 -28.50
CA ASN A 56 -22.55 -3.36 -28.82
C ASN A 56 -21.03 -3.15 -28.71
N ASN A 57 -20.56 -2.12 -29.39
CA ASN A 57 -19.19 -1.66 -29.26
C ASN A 57 -19.12 -0.61 -28.15
N VAL A 58 -18.04 -0.63 -27.38
CA VAL A 58 -17.77 0.33 -26.32
C VAL A 58 -16.38 0.92 -26.54
N PHE A 59 -16.30 2.25 -26.51
CA PHE A 59 -15.04 2.97 -26.39
C PHE A 59 -15.06 3.68 -25.03
N ARG A 60 -14.09 3.38 -24.17
CA ARG A 60 -14.04 3.93 -22.81
C ARG A 60 -12.61 4.21 -22.38
N MET A 61 -12.47 5.10 -21.42
CA MET A 61 -11.26 5.23 -20.61
C MET A 61 -11.51 4.48 -19.30
N ASP A 62 -10.61 3.58 -18.95
CA ASP A 62 -10.72 2.76 -17.75
C ASP A 62 -9.40 2.79 -16.96
N SER A 63 -9.41 2.24 -15.74
CA SER A 63 -8.24 2.13 -14.88
C SER A 63 -7.80 0.69 -14.75
N GLY A 64 -6.49 0.47 -14.68
CA GLY A 64 -5.93 -0.84 -14.37
C GLY A 64 -5.87 -1.79 -15.57
N GLY A 65 -5.54 -1.26 -16.75
CA GLY A 65 -5.43 -2.06 -17.97
C GLY A 65 -4.31 -3.10 -17.91
N ILE A 66 -3.14 -2.74 -17.39
CA ILE A 66 -2.01 -3.67 -17.17
C ILE A 66 -1.93 -4.10 -15.72
N SER A 67 -2.14 -3.16 -14.80
CA SER A 67 -2.07 -3.37 -13.37
C SER A 67 -3.06 -2.46 -12.67
N GLY A 68 -3.91 -3.01 -11.80
CA GLY A 68 -4.89 -2.21 -11.05
C GLY A 68 -4.26 -1.01 -10.34
N SER A 69 -4.80 0.19 -10.57
CA SER A 69 -4.39 1.42 -9.90
C SER A 69 -4.60 1.30 -8.40
N ARG A 70 -3.59 1.70 -7.62
CA ARG A 70 -3.61 1.64 -6.16
C ARG A 70 -2.63 2.63 -5.57
N TRP A 71 -2.83 2.95 -4.30
CA TRP A 71 -1.87 3.70 -3.51
C TRP A 71 -1.78 3.06 -2.13
N GLY A 72 -0.63 3.20 -1.49
CA GLY A 72 -0.42 2.63 -0.18
C GLY A 72 0.65 3.36 0.59
N ILE A 73 0.68 3.09 1.89
CA ILE A 73 1.75 3.52 2.78
C ILE A 73 2.43 2.28 3.36
N ARG A 74 3.75 2.29 3.36
CA ARG A 74 4.54 1.25 4.02
C ARG A 74 5.61 1.88 4.88
N GLY A 75 5.99 1.20 5.95
CA GLY A 75 7.09 1.66 6.78
C GLY A 75 7.71 0.53 7.57
N THR A 76 8.91 0.79 8.06
CA THR A 76 9.64 -0.12 8.93
C THR A 76 10.20 0.67 10.10
N GLU A 77 9.93 0.18 11.31
CA GLU A 77 10.43 0.75 12.56
C GLU A 77 11.44 -0.20 13.18
N ASP A 78 12.60 0.33 13.60
CA ASP A 78 13.59 -0.44 14.33
C ASP A 78 13.21 -0.51 15.80
N LEU A 79 13.04 -1.73 16.32
CA LEU A 79 12.71 -1.97 17.73
C LEU A 79 13.95 -2.24 18.59
N GLY A 80 15.14 -2.17 18.00
CA GLY A 80 16.42 -2.50 18.63
C GLY A 80 16.78 -3.98 18.55
N SER A 81 18.04 -4.30 18.88
CA SER A 81 18.54 -5.69 18.98
C SER A 81 18.30 -6.56 17.72
N GLY A 82 18.23 -5.93 16.55
CA GLY A 82 17.97 -6.60 15.27
C GLY A 82 16.49 -6.86 14.97
N MET A 83 15.56 -6.47 15.85
CA MET A 83 14.11 -6.58 15.61
C MET A 83 13.56 -5.38 14.86
N LYS A 84 12.56 -5.61 14.01
CA LYS A 84 11.87 -4.56 13.25
C LYS A 84 10.37 -4.81 13.20
N ALA A 85 9.58 -3.74 13.30
CA ALA A 85 8.15 -3.75 12.98
C ALA A 85 7.93 -3.29 11.53
N LEU A 86 6.97 -3.89 10.85
CA LEU A 86 6.58 -3.60 9.47
C LEU A 86 5.09 -3.28 9.43
N PHE A 87 4.69 -2.27 8.67
CA PHE A 87 3.29 -2.06 8.29
C PHE A 87 3.16 -1.78 6.79
N VAL A 88 2.02 -2.19 6.24
CA VAL A 88 1.58 -1.87 4.87
C VAL A 88 0.07 -1.63 4.92
N LEU A 89 -0.36 -0.54 4.30
CA LEU A 89 -1.76 -0.27 3.98
C LEU A 89 -1.82 -0.02 2.47
N GLU A 90 -2.61 -0.81 1.74
CA GLU A 90 -2.82 -0.72 0.29
C GLU A 90 -4.26 -1.11 -0.06
#